data_AF-A0A956I7V3-F1
#
_entry.id   AF-A0A956I7V3-F1
#
_cell.length_a   1.000
_cell.length_b   1.000
_cell.length_c   1.000
_cell.angle_alpha   90.00
_cell.angle_beta   90.00
_cell.angle_gamma   90.00
#
_symmetry.space_group_name_H-M   'P 1'
#
loop_
_entity.id
_entity.type
_entity.pdbx_description
1 polymer ?
#
loop_
_entity_poly.entity_id
_entity_poly.type
_entity_poly.pdbx_seq_one_letter_code
_entity_poly.pdbx_strand_id
1 'polypeptide(L)'
;HGFYDVVPVKTGSRYDDFPNAVLLDYGSGRNAAWNPESRIRDFLVQVDPSNPDLYLGKAFLDLGVTRVFSNFFVLERLRRAPL
;
A
#
# COMPACT_ATOMS: atom_id res chain seq x y z
N HIS A 1 5.55 15.53 5.33
CA HIS A 1 5.62 14.16 5.85
C HIS A 1 4.24 13.53 5.71
N GLY A 2 4.14 12.35 5.10
CA GLY A 2 2.88 11.60 5.00
C GLY A 2 2.92 10.38 5.93
N PHE A 3 1.84 10.17 6.69
CA PHE A 3 1.64 8.96 7.48
C PHE A 3 0.88 7.92 6.65
N TYR A 4 0.95 6.65 7.04
CA TYR A 4 0.12 5.59 6.48
C TYR A 4 -0.18 4.58 7.56
N ASP A 5 -1.32 3.91 7.44
CA ASP A 5 -1.59 2.69 8.19
C ASP A 5 -1.41 1.48 7.28
N VAL A 6 -0.94 0.37 7.85
CA VAL A 6 -0.81 -0.90 7.13
C VAL A 6 -2.02 -1.75 7.47
N VAL A 7 -2.85 -2.04 6.49
CA VAL A 7 -4.09 -2.81 6.68
C VAL A 7 -4.15 -3.99 5.72
N PRO A 8 -4.68 -5.16 6.13
CA PRO A 8 -4.96 -6.23 5.19
C PRO A 8 -6.04 -5.77 4.19
N VAL A 9 -5.90 -6.18 2.93
CA VAL A 9 -6.99 -6.02 1.97
C VAL A 9 -8.18 -6.87 2.42
N LYS A 10 -9.38 -6.26 2.48
CA LYS A 10 -10.62 -6.92 2.87
C LYS A 10 -11.53 -7.11 1.67
N THR A 11 -11.99 -8.33 1.43
CA THR A 11 -12.98 -8.66 0.39
C THR A 11 -14.24 -7.80 0.53
N GLY A 12 -14.72 -7.22 -0.56
CA GLY A 12 -15.90 -6.35 -0.58
C GLY A 12 -15.67 -4.94 -0.04
N SER A 13 -14.44 -4.60 0.37
CA SER A 13 -14.06 -3.21 0.64
C SER A 13 -13.81 -2.46 -0.67
N ARG A 14 -13.71 -1.13 -0.59
CA ARG A 14 -13.36 -0.28 -1.73
C ARG A 14 -12.02 -0.65 -2.39
N TYR A 15 -11.11 -1.27 -1.64
CA TYR A 15 -9.74 -1.57 -2.06
C TYR A 15 -9.50 -3.09 -2.07
N ASP A 16 -10.40 -3.85 -2.69
CA ASP A 16 -10.42 -5.32 -2.66
C ASP A 16 -9.80 -6.00 -3.90
N ASP A 17 -9.15 -5.25 -4.79
CA ASP A 17 -8.65 -5.75 -6.07
C ASP A 17 -7.57 -6.83 -5.93
N PHE A 18 -6.83 -6.81 -4.81
CA PHE A 18 -5.69 -7.70 -4.54
C PHE A 18 -5.86 -8.37 -3.17
N PRO A 19 -6.67 -9.43 -3.05
CA PRO A 19 -7.01 -10.05 -1.75
C PRO A 19 -5.83 -10.59 -0.95
N ASN A 20 -4.71 -10.90 -1.61
CA ASN A 20 -3.47 -11.40 -0.99
C ASN A 20 -2.47 -10.28 -0.65
N ALA A 21 -2.85 -9.01 -0.82
CA ALA A 21 -1.99 -7.87 -0.54
C ALA A 21 -2.26 -7.27 0.85
N VAL A 22 -1.25 -6.55 1.36
CA VAL A 22 -1.46 -5.52 2.38
C VAL A 22 -1.51 -4.15 1.69
N LEU A 23 -2.32 -3.24 2.22
CA LEU A 23 -2.47 -1.87 1.73
C LEU A 23 -1.72 -0.92 2.67
N LEU A 24 -0.85 -0.08 2.11
CA LEU A 24 -0.41 1.15 2.76
C LEU A 24 -1.47 2.22 2.49
N ASP A 25 -2.29 2.52 3.48
CA ASP A 25 -3.39 3.48 3.37
C ASP A 25 -2.95 4.84 3.92
N TYR A 26 -2.60 5.75 3.01
CA TYR A 26 -2.29 7.14 3.34
C TYR A 26 -3.56 7.98 3.60
N GLY A 27 -4.74 7.46 3.26
CA GLY A 27 -6.03 8.13 3.47
C GLY A 27 -6.76 7.69 4.73
N SER A 28 -6.10 6.96 5.64
CA SER A 28 -6.69 6.41 6.87
C SER A 28 -7.16 7.48 7.90
N GLY A 29 -7.00 8.78 7.58
CA GLY A 29 -7.36 9.90 8.44
C GLY A 29 -6.19 10.50 9.23
N ARG A 30 -4.99 9.90 9.14
CA ARG A 30 -3.76 10.42 9.77
C ARG A 30 -3.10 11.55 9.00
N ASN A 31 -3.50 11.75 7.75
CA ASN A 31 -3.16 12.92 6.95
C ASN A 31 -4.43 13.75 6.73
N ALA A 32 -4.29 15.08 6.61
CA ALA A 32 -5.42 15.92 6.27
C ALA A 32 -5.98 15.53 4.90
N ALA A 33 -7.31 15.50 4.76
CA ALA A 33 -7.98 15.03 3.54
C ALA A 33 -7.67 15.86 2.28
N TRP A 34 -7.22 17.10 2.46
CA TRP A 34 -6.79 17.99 1.37
C TRP A 34 -5.30 17.84 1.02
N ASN A 35 -4.52 17.09 1.80
CA ASN A 35 -3.12 16.82 1.48
C ASN A 35 -3.05 15.83 0.30
N PRO A 36 -2.25 16.13 -0.75
CA PRO A 36 -2.09 15.24 -1.90
C PRO A 36 -1.66 13.81 -1.52
N GLU A 37 -0.84 13.67 -0.49
CA GLU A 37 -0.33 12.38 -0.01
C GLU A 37 -1.46 11.47 0.49
N SER A 38 -2.56 12.04 1.01
CA SER A 38 -3.71 11.26 1.48
C SER A 38 -4.41 10.45 0.39
N ARG A 39 -4.10 10.76 -0.89
CA ARG A 39 -4.64 10.07 -2.07
C ARG A 39 -3.86 8.82 -2.45
N ILE A 40 -2.71 8.53 -1.84
CA ILE A 40 -1.88 7.40 -2.23
C ILE A 40 -2.46 6.09 -1.68
N ARG A 41 -2.49 5.05 -2.52
CA ARG A 41 -2.86 3.67 -2.17
C ARG A 41 -1.84 2.71 -2.77
N ASP A 42 -1.03 2.11 -1.92
CA ASP A 42 0.00 1.18 -2.35
C ASP A 42 -0.30 -0.22 -1.87
N PHE A 43 -0.48 -1.13 -2.82
CA PHE A 43 -0.71 -2.55 -2.54
C PHE A 43 0.62 -3.28 -2.58
N LEU A 44 0.94 -4.00 -1.50
CA LEU A 44 2.16 -4.78 -1.38
C LEU A 44 1.83 -6.27 -1.33
N VAL A 45 2.55 -7.05 -2.13
CA VAL A 45 2.51 -8.52 -2.10
C VAL A 45 3.92 -9.03 -1.82
N GLN A 46 4.02 -10.00 -0.91
CA GLN A 46 5.25 -10.75 -0.68
C GLN A 46 5.45 -11.71 -1.86
N VAL A 47 6.59 -11.62 -2.55
CA VAL A 47 6.80 -12.31 -3.84
C VAL A 47 7.79 -13.46 -3.78
N ASP A 48 8.62 -13.55 -2.74
CA ASP A 48 9.68 -14.54 -2.62
C ASP A 48 9.56 -15.30 -1.29
N PRO A 49 9.00 -16.52 -1.26
CA PRO A 49 8.85 -17.30 -0.03
C PRO A 49 10.14 -17.51 0.77
N SER A 50 11.32 -17.39 0.14
CA SER A 50 12.63 -17.50 0.79
C SER A 50 13.16 -16.17 1.36
N ASN A 51 12.60 -15.04 0.94
CA ASN A 51 12.96 -13.69 1.41
C ASN A 51 11.71 -12.92 1.91
N PRO A 52 11.37 -13.03 3.22
CA PRO A 52 10.19 -12.37 3.78
C PRO A 52 10.30 -10.84 3.83
N ASP A 53 11.47 -10.28 3.53
CA ASP A 53 11.72 -8.83 3.52
C ASP A 53 11.46 -8.20 2.14
N LEU A 54 11.19 -8.99 1.08
CA LEU A 54 10.98 -8.52 -0.28
C LEU A 54 9.49 -8.46 -0.67
N TYR A 55 9.03 -7.28 -1.07
CA TYR A 55 7.67 -7.02 -1.53
C TYR A 55 7.65 -6.33 -2.90
N LEU A 56 6.70 -6.74 -3.74
CA LEU A 56 6.32 -5.99 -4.93
C LEU A 56 5.16 -5.05 -4.58
N GLY A 57 5.37 -3.77 -4.84
CA GLY A 57 4.38 -2.71 -4.67
C GLY A 57 3.73 -2.27 -5.97
N LYS A 58 2.42 -2.00 -5.92
CA LYS A 58 1.65 -1.38 -7.00
C LYS A 58 0.96 -0.12 -6.48
N ALA A 59 1.36 1.02 -7.01
CA ALA A 59 0.94 2.34 -6.53
C ALA A 59 -0.25 2.90 -7.32
N PHE A 60 -1.17 3.53 -6.60
CA PHE A 60 -2.33 4.22 -7.15
C PHE A 60 -2.55 5.58 -6.49
N LEU A 61 -3.15 6.50 -7.25
CA LEU A 61 -3.76 7.71 -6.73
C LEU A 61 -5.28 7.56 -6.71
N ASP A 62 -5.89 7.74 -5.55
CA ASP A 62 -7.33 7.72 -5.33
C ASP A 62 -7.95 9.10 -5.58
N LEU A 63 -8.77 9.20 -6.63
CA LEU A 63 -9.45 10.42 -7.04
C LEU A 63 -10.90 10.49 -6.52
N GLY A 64 -11.28 9.65 -5.56
CA GLY A 64 -12.58 9.65 -4.89
C GLY A 64 -13.62 8.72 -5.52
N VAL A 65 -13.72 8.64 -6.84
CA VAL A 65 -14.61 7.65 -7.51
C VAL A 65 -13.81 6.56 -8.22
N THR A 66 -12.64 6.92 -8.73
CA THR A 66 -11.73 6.01 -9.43
C THR A 66 -10.33 6.10 -8.85
N ARG A 67 -9.47 5.18 -9.28
CA ARG A 67 -8.04 5.18 -8.98
C ARG A 67 -7.26 5.18 -10.28
N VAL A 68 -6.17 5.95 -10.30
CA VAL A 68 -5.24 5.98 -11.43
C VAL A 68 -3.99 5.23 -11.03
N PHE A 69 -3.59 4.26 -11.85
CA PHE A 69 -2.32 3.56 -11.69
C PHE A 69 -1.18 4.55 -11.87
N SER A 70 -0.20 4.50 -10.97
CA SER A 70 1.02 5.30 -11.08
C SER A 70 2.16 4.45 -11.64
N ASN A 71 2.60 3.44 -10.89
CA ASN A 71 3.77 2.62 -11.21
C ASN A 71 3.83 1.36 -10.34
N PHE A 72 4.79 0.49 -10.67
CA PHE A 72 5.27 -0.56 -9.76
C PHE A 72 6.53 -0.07 -9.02
N PHE A 73 6.79 -0.66 -7.86
CA PHE A 73 8.02 -0.44 -7.09
C PHE A 73 8.36 -1.69 -6.28
N VAL A 74 9.59 -1.77 -5.76
CA VAL A 74 10.01 -2.83 -4.85
C VAL A 74 10.28 -2.23 -3.49
N LEU A 75 9.85 -2.92 -2.44
CA LEU A 75 10.20 -2.58 -1.07
C LEU A 75 10.99 -3.75 -0.49
N GLU A 76 12.21 -3.47 -0.05
CA GLU A 76 13.05 -4.39 0.69
C GLU A 76 13.47 -3.76 2.01
N ARG A 77 13.45 -4.54 3.08
CA ARG A 77 13.85 -4.06 4.40
C ARG A 77 15.36 -3.76 4.39
N LEU A 78 15.73 -2.51 4.71
CA LEU A 78 17.14 -2.07 4.75
C LEU A 78 18.04 -2.90 5.68
N ARG A 79 17.49 -3.41 6.79
CA ARG A 79 18.17 -4.32 7.73
C ARG A 79 17.22 -5.48 7.96
N ARG A 80 17.68 -6.73 7.85
CA ARG A 80 16.82 -7.91 8.05
C ARG A 80 16.02 -7.82 9.34
N ALA A 81 14.81 -8.39 9.31
CA ALA A 81 14.00 -8.49 10.51
C ALA A 81 14.80 -9.23 11.62
N PRO A 82 14.68 -8.80 12.89
CA PRO A 82 15.15 -9.62 14.00
C PRO A 82 14.53 -11.02 13.90
N LEU A 83 15.33 -12.04 14.17
CA LEU A 83 14.86 -13.43 14.29
C LEU A 83 13.84 -13.58 15.42
#